data_AF-A0A939ZUW5-F1
#
_entry.id   AF-A0A939ZUW5-F1
#
_cell.length_a   1.000
_cell.length_b   1.000
_cell.length_c   1.000
_cell.angle_alpha   90.00
_cell.angle_beta   90.00
_cell.angle_gamma   90.00
#
_symmetry.space_group_name_H-M   'P 1'
#
loop_
_entity.id
_entity.type
_entity.pdbx_description
1 polymer ?
#
loop_
_entity_poly.entity_id
_entity_poly.type
_entity_poly.pdbx_seq_one_letter_code
_entity_poly.pdbx_strand_id
1 'polypeptide(L)'
;MTLILTLLAAAFCGPIFAQTKSEGMKLFEQNKPAEAIAFLEADIASGTALPEEYNYLGISYYQIGNYEKSVEAFKKGTSVSGTNKKLIYFNLGNSYFALQKWQEALDSYAMASVADPSYSAPLLNKANVELKLDKLTEAVADYKRFLVLKPDDEQRPKIEKIISLIEAELAARVERERLAAEEATRLKAEEERLAKEKAEKERLAAQKRAEEEAARRKMLEDIAGSLRDGGETTNMSADAEDSLGYDYDSDID
;
A
#
# COMPACT_ATOMS: atom_id res chain seq x y z
N MET A 1 11.52 -70.33 63.98
CA MET A 1 12.40 -69.15 64.12
C MET A 1 12.51 -68.52 62.74
N THR A 2 12.00 -67.31 62.62
CA THR A 2 11.66 -66.59 61.39
C THR A 2 12.91 -66.23 60.58
N LEU A 3 12.92 -66.52 59.27
CA LEU A 3 13.97 -66.09 58.34
C LEU A 3 13.38 -65.06 57.36
N ILE A 4 14.06 -63.92 57.30
CA ILE A 4 13.82 -62.72 56.49
C ILE A 4 14.46 -62.94 55.09
N LEU A 5 14.18 -62.02 54.14
CA LEU A 5 14.84 -61.75 52.83
C LEU A 5 14.23 -62.54 51.63
N THR A 6 13.91 -61.98 50.45
CA THR A 6 14.23 -60.68 49.84
C THR A 6 13.31 -60.40 48.64
N LEU A 7 13.14 -59.10 48.36
CA LEU A 7 12.57 -58.44 47.19
C LEU A 7 13.12 -58.95 45.84
N LEU A 8 12.27 -59.04 44.80
CA LEU A 8 12.70 -58.76 43.42
C LEU A 8 11.55 -58.16 42.61
N ALA A 9 11.36 -56.85 42.73
CA ALA A 9 10.59 -56.06 41.77
C ALA A 9 11.50 -55.82 40.56
N ALA A 10 11.25 -56.53 39.46
CA ALA A 10 11.87 -56.24 38.18
C ALA A 10 11.23 -54.96 37.61
N ALA A 11 11.82 -53.81 37.93
CA ALA A 11 11.58 -52.58 37.21
C ALA A 11 12.16 -52.73 35.79
N PHE A 12 11.31 -53.02 34.81
CA PHE A 12 11.66 -52.94 33.40
C PHE A 12 11.76 -51.45 33.03
N CYS A 13 12.88 -50.84 33.37
CA CYS A 13 13.28 -49.54 32.85
C CYS A 13 13.66 -49.78 31.38
N GLY A 14 12.69 -49.62 30.48
CA GLY A 14 13.01 -49.55 29.05
C GLY A 14 14.01 -48.42 28.83
N PRO A 15 14.98 -48.56 27.91
CA PRO A 15 15.91 -47.49 27.62
C PRO A 15 15.10 -46.25 27.21
N ILE A 16 15.34 -45.14 27.91
CA ILE A 16 14.96 -43.81 27.44
C ILE A 16 15.59 -43.70 26.04
N PHE A 17 14.76 -43.76 25.01
CA PHE A 17 15.20 -43.57 23.63
C PHE A 17 15.74 -42.14 23.52
N ALA A 18 17.05 -41.97 23.71
CA ALA A 18 17.74 -40.85 23.10
C ALA A 18 17.52 -41.03 21.60
N GLN A 19 16.63 -40.24 21.01
CA GLN A 19 16.26 -40.37 19.62
C GLN A 19 17.52 -40.08 18.79
N THR A 20 18.10 -41.14 18.22
CA THR A 20 19.33 -41.03 17.45
C THR A 20 19.07 -40.14 16.26
N LYS A 21 19.93 -39.14 16.11
CA LYS A 21 19.86 -38.19 15.01
C LYS A 21 19.75 -38.89 13.65
N SER A 22 18.78 -38.48 12.83
CA SER A 22 18.55 -39.09 11.51
C SER A 22 19.71 -38.79 10.56
N GLU A 23 19.87 -39.62 9.52
CA GLU A 23 20.96 -39.45 8.55
C GLU A 23 20.85 -38.12 7.80
N GLY A 24 19.62 -37.70 7.46
CA GLY A 24 19.37 -36.41 6.84
C GLY A 24 19.86 -35.25 7.70
N MET A 25 19.60 -35.29 9.00
CA MET A 25 20.09 -34.25 9.91
C MET A 25 21.62 -34.25 10.03
N LYS A 26 22.28 -35.42 9.99
CA LYS A 26 23.76 -35.50 10.05
C LYS A 26 24.40 -34.90 8.81
N LEU A 27 23.88 -35.24 7.62
CA LEU A 27 24.35 -34.69 6.35
C LEU A 27 24.15 -33.17 6.29
N PHE A 28 23.03 -32.67 6.81
CA PHE A 28 22.79 -31.23 6.92
C PHE A 28 23.85 -30.54 7.80
N GLU A 29 24.17 -31.09 8.97
CA GLU A 29 25.22 -30.54 9.84
C GLU A 29 26.63 -30.61 9.25
N GLN A 30 26.88 -31.56 8.34
CA GLN A 30 28.11 -31.62 7.55
C GLN A 30 28.11 -30.62 6.38
N ASN A 31 27.10 -29.75 6.28
CA ASN A 31 26.89 -28.80 5.20
C ASN A 31 26.78 -29.46 3.82
N LYS A 32 26.09 -30.61 3.76
CA LYS A 32 25.77 -31.35 2.53
C LYS A 32 24.26 -31.31 2.26
N PRO A 33 23.68 -30.14 1.94
CA PRO A 33 22.23 -29.98 1.83
C PRO A 33 21.61 -30.84 0.72
N ALA A 34 22.28 -31.00 -0.41
CA ALA A 34 21.79 -31.81 -1.52
C ALA A 34 21.67 -33.30 -1.14
N GLU A 35 22.65 -33.84 -0.40
CA GLU A 35 22.62 -35.23 0.08
C GLU A 35 21.57 -35.40 1.20
N ALA A 36 21.42 -34.39 2.07
CA ALA A 36 20.49 -34.44 3.20
C ALA A 36 19.01 -34.53 2.78
N ILE A 37 18.62 -33.85 1.69
CA ILE A 37 17.23 -33.71 1.26
C ILE A 37 16.53 -35.07 1.12
N ALA A 38 17.14 -36.04 0.46
CA ALA A 38 16.50 -37.32 0.20
C ALA A 38 16.15 -38.08 1.50
N PHE A 39 17.03 -38.01 2.50
CA PHE A 39 16.80 -38.64 3.80
C PHE A 39 15.76 -37.88 4.62
N LEU A 40 15.84 -36.55 4.64
CA LEU A 40 14.85 -35.70 5.35
C LEU A 40 13.45 -35.83 4.75
N GLU A 41 13.33 -35.92 3.42
CA GLU A 41 12.04 -36.17 2.75
C GLU A 41 11.51 -37.56 3.09
N ALA A 42 12.38 -38.57 3.13
CA ALA A 42 12.01 -39.93 3.49
C ALA A 42 11.46 -39.98 4.92
N ASP A 43 12.15 -39.38 5.89
CA ASP A 43 11.74 -39.33 7.30
C ASP A 43 10.37 -38.64 7.47
N ILE A 44 10.13 -37.55 6.74
CA ILE A 44 8.83 -36.84 6.75
C ILE A 44 7.74 -37.70 6.12
N ALA A 45 8.03 -38.37 5.01
CA ALA A 45 7.07 -39.21 4.30
C ALA A 45 6.68 -40.47 5.10
N SER A 46 7.61 -41.06 5.85
CA SER A 46 7.36 -42.21 6.73
C SER A 46 6.73 -41.83 8.07
N GLY A 47 6.59 -40.53 8.37
CA GLY A 47 6.07 -40.05 9.65
C GLY A 47 7.02 -40.25 10.82
N THR A 48 8.32 -40.47 10.55
CA THR A 48 9.37 -40.66 11.54
C THR A 48 10.20 -39.40 11.79
N ALA A 49 9.97 -38.34 11.01
CA ALA A 49 10.70 -37.08 11.12
C ALA A 49 10.59 -36.43 12.49
N LEU A 50 11.74 -35.96 12.98
CA LEU A 50 11.82 -35.07 14.12
C LEU A 50 11.30 -33.66 13.76
N PRO A 51 10.77 -32.89 14.72
CA PRO A 51 10.31 -31.52 14.45
C PRO A 51 11.40 -30.61 13.82
N GLU A 52 12.67 -30.80 14.18
CA GLU A 52 13.81 -30.05 13.66
C GLU A 52 14.06 -30.30 12.17
N GLU A 53 13.70 -31.48 11.66
CA GLU A 53 13.95 -31.88 10.27
C GLU A 53 13.17 -31.03 9.27
N TYR A 54 12.00 -30.50 9.65
CA TYR A 54 11.25 -29.56 8.81
C TYR A 54 12.05 -28.26 8.57
N ASN A 55 12.79 -27.80 9.59
CA ASN A 55 13.65 -26.64 9.44
C ASN A 55 14.87 -26.97 8.57
N TYR A 56 15.50 -28.13 8.78
CA TYR A 56 16.65 -28.55 8.00
C TYR A 56 16.31 -28.82 6.53
N LEU A 57 15.16 -29.42 6.24
CA LEU A 57 14.72 -29.64 4.87
C LEU A 57 14.48 -28.30 4.16
N GLY A 58 13.79 -27.37 4.82
CA GLY A 58 13.57 -26.04 4.28
C GLY A 58 14.88 -25.29 4.01
N ILE A 59 15.83 -25.30 4.96
CA ILE A 59 17.15 -24.66 4.77
C ILE A 59 17.93 -25.38 3.66
N SER A 60 17.90 -26.71 3.59
CA SER A 60 18.60 -27.47 2.54
C SER A 60 18.10 -27.08 1.16
N TYR A 61 16.78 -26.99 0.99
CA TYR A 61 16.17 -26.50 -0.25
C TYR A 61 16.54 -25.06 -0.58
N TYR A 62 16.55 -24.19 0.42
CA TYR A 62 16.99 -22.80 0.26
C TYR A 62 18.45 -22.72 -0.22
N GLN A 63 19.35 -23.48 0.39
CA GLN A 63 20.78 -23.48 0.07
C GLN A 63 21.09 -23.95 -1.35
N ILE A 64 20.28 -24.88 -1.89
CA ILE A 64 20.41 -25.32 -3.29
C ILE A 64 19.62 -24.45 -4.28
N GLY A 65 19.03 -23.33 -3.82
CA GLY A 65 18.29 -22.38 -4.65
C GLY A 65 16.88 -22.80 -5.04
N ASN A 66 16.35 -23.89 -4.47
CA ASN A 66 14.97 -24.32 -4.71
C ASN A 66 14.04 -23.70 -3.66
N TYR A 67 13.74 -22.42 -3.83
CA TYR A 67 12.99 -21.63 -2.85
C TYR A 67 11.52 -22.05 -2.74
N GLU A 68 10.90 -22.55 -3.81
CA GLU A 68 9.53 -23.08 -3.79
C GLU A 68 9.43 -24.30 -2.84
N LYS A 69 10.31 -25.28 -2.99
CA LYS A 69 10.33 -26.44 -2.08
C LYS A 69 10.73 -26.05 -0.67
N SER A 70 11.57 -25.02 -0.52
CA SER A 70 11.91 -24.45 0.78
C SER A 70 10.65 -23.92 1.49
N VAL A 71 9.83 -23.13 0.79
CA VAL A 71 8.53 -22.65 1.27
C VAL A 71 7.62 -23.82 1.67
N GLU A 72 7.51 -24.86 0.85
CA GLU A 72 6.69 -26.03 1.16
C GLU A 72 7.12 -26.73 2.45
N ALA A 73 8.43 -26.97 2.63
CA ALA A 73 8.97 -27.61 3.82
C ALA A 73 8.73 -26.78 5.08
N PHE A 74 8.99 -25.46 5.03
CA PHE A 74 8.73 -24.58 6.16
C PHE A 74 7.24 -24.47 6.48
N LYS A 75 6.35 -24.38 5.47
CA LYS A 75 4.89 -24.38 5.68
C LYS A 75 4.40 -25.66 6.34
N LYS A 76 4.95 -26.82 6.01
CA LYS A 76 4.65 -28.05 6.75
C LYS A 76 5.11 -27.94 8.21
N GLY A 77 6.32 -27.42 8.43
CA GLY A 77 6.87 -27.16 9.77
C GLY A 77 6.02 -26.21 10.63
N THR A 78 5.31 -25.23 10.04
CA THR A 78 4.44 -24.34 10.83
C THR A 78 3.25 -25.07 11.45
N SER A 79 2.86 -26.24 10.93
CA SER A 79 1.76 -27.06 11.48
C SER A 79 2.22 -28.17 12.44
N VAL A 80 3.53 -28.43 12.55
CA VAL A 80 4.05 -29.55 13.36
C VAL A 80 4.33 -29.13 14.80
N SER A 81 3.87 -29.91 15.78
CA SER A 81 4.14 -29.67 17.20
C SER A 81 5.62 -29.84 17.53
N GLY A 82 6.16 -29.01 18.41
CA GLY A 82 7.57 -29.08 18.84
C GLY A 82 8.58 -28.40 17.93
N THR A 83 8.18 -27.95 16.72
CA THR A 83 9.10 -27.18 15.86
C THR A 83 9.42 -25.81 16.48
N ASN A 84 10.63 -25.32 16.25
CA ASN A 84 11.03 -23.97 16.61
C ASN A 84 10.34 -22.91 15.72
N LYS A 85 9.14 -22.47 16.11
CA LYS A 85 8.26 -21.64 15.26
C LYS A 85 8.91 -20.33 14.80
N LYS A 86 9.64 -19.62 15.67
CA LYS A 86 10.32 -18.37 15.28
C LYS A 86 11.32 -18.58 14.15
N LEU A 87 12.07 -19.69 14.16
CA LEU A 87 13.03 -20.02 13.10
C LEU A 87 12.32 -20.45 11.82
N ILE A 88 11.29 -21.30 11.93
CA ILE A 88 10.48 -21.73 10.78
C ILE A 88 9.88 -20.52 10.05
N TYR A 89 9.21 -19.63 10.77
CA TYR A 89 8.58 -18.45 10.16
C TYR A 89 9.61 -17.46 9.60
N PHE A 90 10.75 -17.29 10.27
CA PHE A 90 11.83 -16.44 9.76
C PHE A 90 12.40 -16.99 8.44
N ASN A 91 12.69 -18.28 8.38
CA ASN A 91 13.24 -18.90 7.17
C ASN A 91 12.19 -19.02 6.06
N LEU A 92 10.91 -19.19 6.40
CA LEU A 92 9.79 -19.08 5.46
C LEU A 92 9.76 -17.68 4.84
N GLY A 93 9.92 -16.63 5.65
CA GLY A 93 10.02 -15.25 5.18
C GLY A 93 11.20 -15.03 4.25
N ASN A 94 12.38 -15.58 4.58
CA ASN A 94 13.56 -15.52 3.70
C ASN A 94 13.34 -16.23 2.36
N SER A 95 12.59 -17.34 2.36
CA SER A 95 12.27 -18.09 1.14
C SER A 95 11.28 -17.33 0.26
N TYR A 96 10.25 -16.72 0.84
CA TYR A 96 9.35 -15.82 0.12
C TYR A 96 10.07 -14.58 -0.41
N PHE A 97 11.01 -14.01 0.35
CA PHE A 97 11.84 -12.90 -0.08
C PHE A 97 12.67 -13.27 -1.32
N ALA A 98 13.30 -14.45 -1.34
CA ALA A 98 14.07 -14.94 -2.48
C ALA A 98 13.19 -15.12 -3.73
N LEU A 99 11.92 -15.47 -3.54
CA LEU A 99 10.88 -15.56 -4.58
C LEU A 99 10.26 -14.20 -4.94
N GLN A 100 10.71 -13.10 -4.34
CA GLN A 100 10.13 -11.75 -4.51
C GLN A 100 8.63 -11.66 -4.13
N LYS A 101 8.17 -12.58 -3.27
CA LYS A 101 6.82 -12.59 -2.69
C LYS A 101 6.80 -11.73 -1.43
N TRP A 102 6.82 -10.42 -1.63
CA TRP A 102 7.11 -9.46 -0.57
C TRP A 102 6.07 -9.47 0.56
N GLN A 103 4.78 -9.58 0.24
CA GLN A 103 3.74 -9.56 1.27
C GLN A 103 3.78 -10.82 2.14
N GLU A 104 3.95 -11.99 1.52
CA GLU A 104 4.09 -13.26 2.25
C GLU A 104 5.37 -13.30 3.09
N ALA A 105 6.44 -12.64 2.64
CA ALA A 105 7.65 -12.46 3.43
C ALA A 105 7.39 -11.60 4.68
N LEU A 106 6.71 -10.46 4.53
CA LEU A 106 6.32 -9.60 5.66
C LEU A 106 5.47 -10.35 6.69
N ASP A 107 4.45 -11.07 6.23
CA ASP A 107 3.56 -11.84 7.09
C ASP A 107 4.33 -12.93 7.86
N SER A 108 5.26 -13.60 7.18
CA SER A 108 6.11 -14.63 7.80
C SER A 108 7.07 -14.03 8.84
N TYR A 109 7.71 -12.90 8.57
CA TYR A 109 8.55 -12.21 9.56
C TYR A 109 7.75 -11.70 10.76
N ALA A 110 6.52 -11.22 10.54
CA ALA A 110 5.62 -10.84 11.62
C ALA A 110 5.28 -12.04 12.50
N MET A 111 4.96 -13.20 11.91
CA MET A 111 4.70 -14.44 12.66
C MET A 111 5.93 -14.94 13.43
N ALA A 112 7.15 -14.76 12.90
CA ALA A 112 8.37 -15.07 13.63
C ALA A 112 8.52 -14.19 14.88
N SER A 113 8.18 -12.90 14.77
CA SER A 113 8.20 -11.94 15.88
C SER A 113 7.09 -12.19 16.91
N VAL A 114 5.95 -12.75 16.49
CA VAL A 114 4.89 -13.20 17.42
C VAL A 114 5.33 -14.46 18.16
N ALA A 115 5.99 -15.40 17.47
CA ALA A 115 6.48 -16.64 18.07
C ALA A 115 7.57 -16.39 19.12
N ASP A 116 8.40 -15.36 18.93
CA ASP A 116 9.35 -14.89 19.94
C ASP A 116 9.64 -13.38 19.76
N PRO A 117 9.07 -12.53 20.62
CA PRO A 117 9.28 -11.08 20.55
C PRO A 117 10.72 -10.61 20.78
N SER A 118 11.59 -11.45 21.34
CA SER A 118 13.02 -11.17 21.56
C SER A 118 13.91 -11.57 20.38
N TYR A 119 13.35 -12.33 19.43
CA TYR A 119 14.09 -12.74 18.24
C TYR A 119 14.16 -11.58 17.24
N SER A 120 15.33 -10.94 17.16
CA SER A 120 15.50 -9.68 16.43
C SER A 120 15.68 -9.83 14.93
N ALA A 121 16.19 -10.96 14.44
CA ALA A 121 16.51 -11.16 13.01
C ALA A 121 15.35 -10.88 12.04
N PRO A 122 14.09 -11.28 12.32
CA PRO A 122 12.95 -10.96 11.46
C PRO A 122 12.69 -9.45 11.32
N LEU A 123 12.98 -8.63 12.35
CA LEU A 123 12.73 -7.19 12.31
C LEU A 123 13.60 -6.51 11.26
N LEU A 124 14.88 -6.87 11.21
CA LEU A 124 15.80 -6.30 10.22
C LEU A 124 15.39 -6.67 8.79
N ASN A 125 15.02 -7.93 8.55
CA ASN A 125 14.59 -8.37 7.22
C ASN A 125 13.23 -7.79 6.84
N LYS A 126 12.30 -7.66 7.79
CA LYS A 126 10.99 -7.02 7.58
C LYS A 126 11.16 -5.55 7.22
N ALA A 127 11.96 -4.78 7.98
CA ALA A 127 12.24 -3.38 7.69
C ALA A 127 12.88 -3.16 6.31
N ASN A 128 13.76 -4.07 5.88
CA ASN A 128 14.34 -4.03 4.53
C ASN A 128 13.28 -4.24 3.43
N VAL A 129 12.30 -5.12 3.64
CA VAL A 129 11.19 -5.33 2.70
C VAL A 129 10.22 -4.15 2.71
N GLU A 130 9.90 -3.61 3.89
CA GLU A 130 9.05 -2.43 4.03
C GLU A 130 9.64 -1.22 3.31
N LEU A 131 10.95 -0.99 3.45
CA LEU A 131 11.66 0.04 2.71
C LEU A 131 11.54 -0.14 1.18
N LYS A 132 11.65 -1.38 0.68
CA LYS A 132 11.46 -1.69 -0.76
C LYS A 132 10.05 -1.41 -1.25
N LEU A 133 9.05 -1.53 -0.37
CA LEU A 133 7.65 -1.28 -0.66
C LEU A 133 7.20 0.16 -0.33
N ASP A 134 8.15 1.06 -0.03
CA ASP A 134 7.89 2.45 0.38
C ASP A 134 7.01 2.58 1.65
N LYS A 135 6.97 1.53 2.49
CA LYS A 135 6.32 1.52 3.81
C LYS A 135 7.27 2.11 4.86
N LEU A 136 7.57 3.40 4.68
CA LEU A 136 8.67 4.09 5.35
C LEU A 136 8.50 4.17 6.88
N THR A 137 7.28 4.44 7.35
CA THR A 137 6.97 4.56 8.78
C THR A 137 7.18 3.24 9.52
N GLU A 138 6.69 2.15 8.92
CA GLU A 138 6.83 0.79 9.44
C GLU A 138 8.30 0.35 9.46
N ALA A 139 9.04 0.62 8.38
CA ALA A 139 10.46 0.30 8.30
C ALA A 139 11.26 0.97 9.43
N VAL A 140 11.02 2.26 9.71
CA VAL A 140 11.68 2.98 10.82
C VAL A 140 11.34 2.35 12.17
N ALA A 141 10.08 1.97 12.39
CA ALA A 141 9.65 1.34 13.64
C ALA A 141 10.39 0.01 13.88
N ASP A 142 10.49 -0.84 12.85
CA ASP A 142 11.16 -2.14 12.97
C ASP A 142 12.67 -2.02 13.07
N TYR A 143 13.31 -1.11 12.33
CA TYR A 143 14.73 -0.80 12.51
C TYR A 143 15.04 -0.33 13.92
N LYS A 144 14.24 0.60 14.47
CA LYS A 144 14.42 1.07 15.86
C LYS A 144 14.26 -0.07 16.85
N ARG A 145 13.25 -0.94 16.67
CA ARG A 145 13.05 -2.10 17.53
C ARG A 145 14.22 -3.09 17.44
N PHE A 146 14.78 -3.32 16.25
CA PHE A 146 15.99 -4.13 16.08
C PHE A 146 17.16 -3.57 16.90
N LEU A 147 17.43 -2.26 16.82
CA LEU A 147 18.51 -1.60 17.56
C LEU A 147 18.31 -1.61 19.09
N VAL A 148 17.06 -1.66 19.55
CA VAL A 148 16.74 -1.87 20.99
C VAL A 148 17.14 -3.28 21.43
N LEU A 149 16.86 -4.30 20.61
CA LEU A 149 17.17 -5.69 20.94
C LEU A 149 18.65 -6.05 20.73
N LYS A 150 19.33 -5.37 19.80
CA LYS A 150 20.72 -5.60 19.44
C LYS A 150 21.51 -4.29 19.48
N PRO A 151 21.79 -3.76 20.67
CA PRO A 151 22.40 -2.45 20.78
C PRO A 151 23.85 -2.39 20.30
N ASP A 152 24.57 -3.51 20.25
CA ASP A 152 25.96 -3.57 19.82
C ASP A 152 26.13 -4.23 18.44
N ASP A 153 25.05 -4.28 17.63
CA ASP A 153 25.10 -4.86 16.28
C ASP A 153 26.04 -4.06 15.37
N GLU A 154 26.89 -4.75 14.62
CA GLU A 154 27.83 -4.13 13.67
C GLU A 154 27.13 -3.29 12.60
N GLN A 155 25.87 -3.60 12.29
CA GLN A 155 25.09 -2.86 11.30
C GLN A 155 24.45 -1.58 11.85
N ARG A 156 24.53 -1.32 13.17
CA ARG A 156 23.89 -0.15 13.81
C ARG A 156 24.15 1.16 13.06
N PRO A 157 25.39 1.57 12.75
CA PRO A 157 25.63 2.88 12.11
C PRO A 157 24.94 3.01 10.74
N LYS A 158 24.85 1.89 10.00
CA LYS A 158 24.15 1.85 8.72
C LYS A 158 22.64 1.97 8.92
N ILE A 159 22.09 1.27 9.92
CA ILE A 159 20.65 1.31 10.24
C ILE A 159 20.24 2.71 10.71
N GLU A 160 21.02 3.35 11.58
CA GLU A 160 20.76 4.73 12.05
C GLU A 160 20.79 5.73 10.89
N LYS A 161 21.73 5.57 9.95
CA LYS A 161 21.75 6.37 8.72
C LYS A 161 20.50 6.15 7.87
N ILE A 162 20.06 4.90 7.70
CA ILE A 162 18.82 4.58 6.97
C ILE A 162 17.62 5.25 7.65
N ILE A 163 17.49 5.12 8.97
CA ILE A 163 16.41 5.77 9.74
C ILE A 163 16.42 7.28 9.50
N SER A 164 17.56 7.94 9.63
CA SER A 164 17.68 9.40 9.44
C SER A 164 17.27 9.84 8.03
N LEU A 165 17.65 9.08 6.99
CA LEU A 165 17.25 9.37 5.61
C LEU A 165 15.74 9.19 5.40
N ILE A 166 15.16 8.13 5.98
CA ILE A 166 13.72 7.89 5.88
C ILE A 166 12.94 8.99 6.61
N GLU A 167 13.36 9.38 7.82
CA GLU A 167 12.72 10.45 8.59
C GLU A 167 12.79 11.80 7.86
N ALA A 168 13.90 12.11 7.21
CA ALA A 168 14.03 13.30 6.37
C ALA A 168 13.08 13.26 5.16
N GLU A 169 12.96 12.11 4.49
CA GLU A 169 12.02 11.94 3.37
C GLU A 169 10.56 12.04 3.83
N LEU A 170 10.20 11.46 4.97
CA LEU A 170 8.86 11.59 5.56
C LEU A 170 8.53 13.05 5.89
N ALA A 171 9.46 13.79 6.49
CA ALA A 171 9.29 15.22 6.74
C ALA A 171 9.11 16.02 5.44
N ALA A 172 9.89 15.69 4.40
CA ALA A 172 9.76 16.32 3.09
C ALA A 172 8.41 16.01 2.43
N ARG A 173 7.87 14.79 2.57
CA ARG A 173 6.53 14.42 2.06
C ARG A 173 5.44 15.26 2.71
N VAL A 174 5.45 15.37 4.04
CA VAL A 174 4.49 16.18 4.80
C VAL A 174 4.53 17.64 4.34
N GLU A 175 5.73 18.20 4.17
CA GLU A 175 5.88 19.58 3.72
C GLU A 175 5.40 19.78 2.27
N ARG A 176 5.70 18.85 1.36
CA ARG A 176 5.19 18.88 -0.01
C ARG A 176 3.66 18.85 -0.05
N GLU A 177 3.03 18.00 0.75
CA GLU A 177 1.58 17.91 0.86
C GLU A 177 0.96 19.20 1.40
N ARG A 178 1.59 19.81 2.42
CA ARG A 178 1.16 21.11 2.97
C ARG A 178 1.20 22.21 1.91
N LEU A 179 2.32 22.35 1.22
CA LEU A 179 2.50 23.37 0.17
C LEU A 179 1.50 23.17 -0.98
N ALA A 180 1.27 21.92 -1.40
CA ALA A 180 0.30 21.59 -2.43
C ALA A 180 -1.14 21.98 -2.00
N ALA A 181 -1.51 21.74 -0.73
CA ALA A 181 -2.81 22.12 -0.19
C ALA A 181 -3.00 23.65 -0.10
N GLU A 182 -1.96 24.38 0.30
CA GLU A 182 -1.95 25.85 0.31
C GLU A 182 -2.10 26.43 -1.09
N GLU A 183 -1.36 25.89 -2.07
CA GLU A 183 -1.47 26.30 -3.46
C GLU A 183 -2.86 26.01 -4.05
N ALA A 184 -3.41 24.81 -3.80
CA ALA A 184 -4.76 24.46 -4.23
C ALA A 184 -5.82 25.40 -3.65
N THR A 185 -5.66 25.80 -2.38
CA THR A 185 -6.55 26.76 -1.72
C THR A 185 -6.45 28.15 -2.36
N ARG A 186 -5.23 28.61 -2.65
CA ARG A 186 -4.98 29.89 -3.32
C ARG A 186 -5.58 29.92 -4.72
N LEU A 187 -5.38 28.86 -5.52
CA LEU A 187 -5.94 28.75 -6.87
C LEU A 187 -7.46 28.79 -6.85
N LYS A 188 -8.09 28.03 -5.94
CA LYS A 188 -9.54 28.04 -5.77
C LYS A 188 -10.08 29.43 -5.40
N ALA A 189 -9.42 30.12 -4.46
CA ALA A 189 -9.81 31.48 -4.08
C ALA A 189 -9.67 32.47 -5.24
N GLU A 190 -8.64 32.32 -6.07
CA GLU A 190 -8.43 33.14 -7.26
C GLU A 190 -9.46 32.86 -8.35
N GLU A 191 -9.79 31.59 -8.60
CA GLU A 191 -10.86 31.20 -9.52
C GLU A 191 -12.21 31.77 -9.08
N GLU A 192 -12.54 31.69 -7.79
CA GLU A 192 -13.76 32.28 -7.23
C GLU A 192 -13.77 33.81 -7.37
N ARG A 193 -12.61 34.47 -7.18
CA ARG A 193 -12.47 35.92 -7.37
C ARG A 193 -12.71 36.30 -8.83
N LEU A 194 -12.06 35.61 -9.76
CA LEU A 194 -12.22 35.85 -11.20
C LEU A 194 -13.65 35.56 -11.68
N ALA A 195 -14.30 34.53 -11.13
CA ALA A 195 -15.70 34.21 -11.41
C ALA A 195 -16.63 35.32 -10.91
N LYS A 196 -16.42 35.84 -9.70
CA LYS A 196 -17.17 36.99 -9.16
C LYS A 196 -16.96 38.25 -10.00
N GLU A 197 -15.71 38.56 -10.36
CA GLU A 197 -15.38 39.72 -11.19
C GLU A 197 -16.03 39.62 -12.58
N LYS A 198 -16.01 38.43 -13.19
CA LYS A 198 -16.69 38.17 -14.47
C LYS A 198 -18.21 38.33 -14.34
N ALA A 199 -18.82 37.73 -13.32
CA ALA A 199 -20.26 37.84 -13.08
C ALA A 199 -20.70 39.29 -12.82
N GLU A 200 -19.90 40.08 -12.10
CA GLU A 200 -20.15 41.50 -11.87
C GLU A 200 -20.06 42.31 -13.17
N LYS A 201 -19.02 42.08 -13.99
CA LYS A 201 -18.90 42.73 -15.31
C LYS A 201 -20.08 42.39 -16.22
N GLU A 202 -20.50 41.12 -16.25
CA GLU A 202 -21.67 40.69 -17.02
C GLU A 202 -22.97 41.35 -16.50
N ARG A 203 -23.14 41.47 -15.18
CA ARG A 203 -24.28 42.15 -14.57
C ARG A 203 -24.32 43.65 -14.93
N LEU A 204 -23.18 44.34 -14.83
CA LEU A 204 -23.08 45.77 -15.18
C LEU A 204 -23.33 45.99 -16.68
N ALA A 205 -22.80 45.12 -17.54
CA ALA A 205 -23.05 45.18 -18.98
C ALA A 205 -24.53 44.94 -19.31
N ALA A 206 -25.19 43.98 -18.65
CA ALA A 206 -26.62 43.72 -18.82
C ALA A 206 -27.48 44.90 -18.35
N GLN A 207 -27.14 45.51 -17.20
CA GLN A 207 -27.83 46.70 -16.70
C GLN A 207 -27.71 47.86 -17.67
N LYS A 208 -26.51 48.14 -18.19
CA LYS A 208 -26.28 49.21 -19.15
C LYS A 208 -27.09 49.01 -20.44
N ARG A 209 -27.13 47.78 -20.96
CA ARG A 209 -27.96 47.43 -22.14
C ARG A 209 -29.44 47.67 -21.87
N ALA A 210 -29.95 47.25 -20.71
CA ALA A 210 -31.34 47.46 -20.34
C ALA A 210 -31.69 48.96 -20.18
N GLU A 211 -30.78 49.76 -19.64
CA GLU A 211 -30.93 51.22 -19.53
C GLU A 211 -30.95 51.89 -20.91
N GLU A 212 -30.03 51.52 -21.81
CA GLU A 212 -29.99 52.01 -23.19
C GLU A 212 -31.25 51.62 -23.97
N GLU A 213 -31.74 50.38 -23.82
CA GLU A 213 -32.99 49.91 -24.41
C GLU A 213 -34.22 50.66 -23.87
N ALA A 214 -34.28 50.87 -22.55
CA ALA A 214 -35.37 51.63 -21.93
C ALA A 214 -35.37 53.10 -22.38
N ALA A 215 -34.20 53.73 -22.46
CA ALA A 215 -34.05 55.10 -22.94
C ALA A 215 -34.46 55.22 -24.43
N ARG A 216 -34.03 54.26 -25.27
CA ARG A 216 -34.43 54.19 -26.68
C ARG A 216 -35.94 54.01 -26.83
N ARG A 217 -36.53 53.13 -26.03
CA ARG A 217 -37.99 52.91 -26.02
C ARG A 217 -38.74 54.19 -25.65
N LYS A 218 -38.33 54.87 -24.58
CA LYS A 218 -38.95 56.13 -24.15
C LYS A 218 -38.84 57.20 -25.24
N MET A 219 -37.68 57.36 -25.87
CA MET A 219 -37.49 58.31 -26.97
C MET A 219 -38.46 58.04 -28.14
N LEU A 220 -38.64 56.76 -28.51
CA LEU A 220 -39.59 56.37 -29.54
C LEU A 220 -41.04 56.67 -29.14
N GLU A 221 -41.40 56.46 -27.88
CA GLU A 221 -42.72 56.82 -27.33
C GLU A 221 -42.94 58.35 -27.37
N ASP A 222 -41.96 59.16 -26.98
CA ASP A 222 -42.02 60.64 -27.03
C ASP A 222 -42.15 61.16 -28.47
N ILE A 223 -41.41 60.59 -29.43
CA ILE A 223 -41.52 60.93 -30.86
C ILE A 223 -42.91 60.60 -31.40
N ALA A 224 -43.42 59.40 -31.09
CA ALA A 224 -44.76 58.98 -31.51
C ALA A 224 -45.87 59.87 -30.92
N GLY A 225 -45.73 60.28 -29.66
CA GLY A 225 -46.63 61.24 -29.01
C GLY A 225 -46.60 62.61 -29.69
N SER A 226 -45.41 63.13 -30.00
CA SER A 226 -45.25 64.45 -30.64
C SER A 226 -45.81 64.50 -32.08
N LEU A 227 -45.68 63.40 -32.84
CA LEU A 227 -46.29 63.27 -34.17
C LEU A 227 -47.82 63.23 -34.11
N ARG A 228 -48.38 62.73 -33.00
CA ARG A 228 -49.82 62.67 -32.77
C ARG A 228 -50.41 64.03 -32.39
N ASP A 229 -49.66 64.88 -31.70
CA ASP A 229 -50.05 66.25 -31.31
C ASP A 229 -49.78 67.29 -32.43
N GLY A 230 -48.75 67.09 -33.26
CA GLY A 230 -48.48 67.92 -34.45
C GLY A 230 -49.35 67.59 -35.67
N GLY A 231 -50.18 66.55 -35.58
CA GLY A 231 -51.00 66.00 -36.66
C GLY A 231 -52.36 66.67 -36.88
N GLU A 232 -52.72 67.71 -36.12
CA GLU A 232 -53.85 68.59 -36.47
C GLU A 232 -53.44 69.70 -37.44
N THR A 233 -52.74 69.35 -38.54
CA THR A 233 -52.86 70.15 -39.76
C THR A 233 -53.05 69.24 -40.97
N THR A 234 -54.24 69.40 -41.53
CA THR A 234 -54.78 68.88 -42.80
C THR A 234 -53.77 68.51 -43.89
N ASN A 235 -53.85 67.27 -44.38
CA ASN A 235 -53.96 66.96 -45.82
C ASN A 235 -54.33 65.48 -46.01
N MET A 236 -55.57 65.20 -46.42
CA MET A 236 -55.98 64.95 -47.81
C MET A 236 -55.39 63.66 -48.42
N SER A 237 -56.23 62.63 -48.34
CA SER A 237 -56.52 61.62 -49.36
C SER A 237 -55.79 61.76 -50.70
N ALA A 238 -55.06 60.71 -51.08
CA ALA A 238 -54.92 60.29 -52.47
C ALA A 238 -54.65 58.77 -52.51
N ASP A 239 -55.66 58.04 -52.98
CA ASP A 239 -55.55 56.68 -53.51
C ASP A 239 -54.44 56.58 -54.57
N ALA A 240 -53.70 55.47 -54.58
CA ALA A 240 -53.48 54.68 -55.79
C ALA A 240 -52.85 53.31 -55.42
N GLU A 241 -53.51 52.27 -55.93
CA GLU A 241 -53.06 50.89 -56.05
C GLU A 241 -51.63 50.77 -56.65
N ASP A 242 -50.88 49.73 -56.28
CA ASP A 242 -50.55 48.66 -57.23
C ASP A 242 -50.00 47.41 -56.52
N SER A 243 -50.26 46.28 -57.17
CA SER A 243 -50.05 44.89 -56.81
C SER A 243 -48.60 44.41 -57.06
N LEU A 244 -48.36 43.13 -56.69
CA LEU A 244 -47.25 42.22 -57.02
C LEU A 244 -46.06 42.30 -56.05
N GLY A 245 -45.55 41.23 -55.42
CA GLY A 245 -45.67 39.79 -55.63
C GLY A 245 -44.30 39.15 -55.30
N TYR A 246 -44.32 37.89 -54.85
CA TYR A 246 -43.22 36.91 -54.76
C TYR A 246 -42.35 36.82 -53.48
N ASP A 247 -42.71 35.82 -52.67
CA ASP A 247 -41.97 34.58 -52.33
C ASP A 247 -40.50 34.60 -51.84
N TYR A 248 -40.33 33.84 -50.74
CA TYR A 248 -39.30 32.83 -50.41
C TYR A 248 -37.88 32.99 -50.96
N ASP A 249 -36.88 33.04 -50.05
CA ASP A 249 -35.96 31.91 -49.73
C ASP A 249 -34.74 32.45 -48.95
N SER A 250 -34.47 31.89 -47.76
CA SER A 250 -33.43 30.89 -47.47
C SER A 250 -32.05 31.50 -47.18
N ASP A 251 -31.52 31.15 -46.00
CA ASP A 251 -30.14 30.79 -45.67
C ASP A 251 -28.99 31.36 -46.52
N ILE A 252 -27.96 31.88 -45.86
CA ILE A 252 -26.54 31.57 -46.17
C ILE A 252 -25.65 32.01 -44.98
N ASP A 253 -24.94 31.00 -44.47
CA ASP A 253 -23.64 30.90 -43.75
C ASP A 253 -23.20 31.92 -42.69
#